data_AF-A0A950P5J6-F1
#
_entry.id   AF-A0A950P5J6-F1
#
_cell.length_a   1.000
_cell.length_b   1.000
_cell.length_c   1.000
_cell.angle_alpha   90.00
_cell.angle_beta   90.00
_cell.angle_gamma   90.00
#
_symmetry.space_group_name_H-M   'P 1'
#
loop_
_entity.id
_entity.type
_entity.pdbx_description
1 polymer ?
#
loop_
_entity_poly.entity_id
_entity_poly.type
_entity_poly.pdbx_seq_one_letter_code
_entity_poly.pdbx_strand_id
1 'polypeptide(L)'
;MDDLAPAVGTIISRCLAVRPREDVLVIVDDGTRAIGEALRARASTVGADAVLTVMDERENDGTEPPRPIAQALSGCDVFIAPTTRSLSHTTARKRASDAGARGATMPG
;
A
#
# COMPACT_ATOMS: atom_id res chain seq x y z
N MET A 1 10.71 6.55 -17.44
CA MET A 1 9.54 6.37 -16.56
C MET A 1 8.49 5.45 -17.19
N ASP A 2 8.75 4.86 -18.37
CA ASP A 2 7.82 3.96 -19.10
C ASP A 2 7.84 2.49 -18.63
N ASP A 3 8.83 2.08 -17.83
CA ASP A 3 9.02 0.66 -17.46
C ASP A 3 8.19 0.22 -16.23
N LEU A 4 7.59 1.18 -15.52
CA LEU A 4 6.85 0.90 -14.27
C LEU A 4 5.36 0.58 -14.53
N ALA A 5 4.79 1.08 -15.63
CA ALA A 5 3.36 0.94 -15.93
C ALA A 5 2.88 -0.52 -16.06
N PRO A 6 3.62 -1.45 -16.72
CA PRO A 6 3.21 -2.85 -16.78
C PRO A 6 3.22 -3.53 -15.41
N ALA A 7 4.23 -3.24 -14.59
CA ALA A 7 4.37 -3.80 -13.25
C ALA A 7 3.24 -3.30 -12.32
N VAL A 8 2.98 -2.00 -12.32
CA VAL A 8 1.88 -1.39 -11.56
C VAL A 8 0.53 -1.94 -12.01
N GLY A 9 0.30 -2.09 -13.32
CA GLY A 9 -0.90 -2.73 -13.85
C GLY A 9 -1.09 -4.17 -13.36
N THR A 10 0.01 -4.93 -13.30
CA THR A 10 0.00 -6.31 -12.80
C THR A 10 -0.35 -6.36 -11.31
N ILE A 11 0.25 -5.50 -10.49
CA ILE A 11 -0.02 -5.44 -9.04
C ILE A 11 -1.50 -5.15 -8.79
N ILE A 12 -2.03 -4.09 -9.42
CA ILE A 12 -3.42 -3.65 -9.20
C ILE A 12 -4.42 -4.68 -9.73
N SER A 13 -4.28 -5.12 -10.98
CA SER A 13 -5.33 -5.92 -11.63
C SER A 13 -5.18 -7.42 -11.45
N ARG A 14 -3.95 -7.94 -11.33
CA ARG A 14 -3.69 -9.39 -11.27
C ARG A 14 -3.33 -9.88 -9.88
N CYS A 15 -2.44 -9.20 -9.17
CA CYS A 15 -2.00 -9.64 -7.85
C CYS A 15 -3.04 -9.32 -6.77
N LEU A 16 -3.50 -8.07 -6.73
CA LEU A 16 -4.44 -7.60 -5.72
C LEU A 16 -5.89 -7.62 -6.21
N ALA A 17 -6.13 -7.80 -7.51
CA ALA A 17 -7.46 -7.84 -8.12
C ALA A 17 -8.37 -6.73 -7.56
N VAL A 18 -7.87 -5.49 -7.61
CA VAL A 18 -8.57 -4.28 -7.14
C VAL A 18 -9.83 -4.08 -7.96
N ARG A 19 -10.93 -3.78 -7.26
CA ARG A 19 -12.27 -3.59 -7.84
C ARG A 19 -12.70 -2.13 -7.72
N PRO A 20 -13.63 -1.68 -8.58
CA PRO A 20 -14.23 -0.36 -8.41
C PRO A 20 -14.89 -0.21 -7.03
N ARG A 21 -14.78 0.98 -6.44
CA ARG A 21 -15.31 1.36 -5.11
C ARG A 21 -14.66 0.68 -3.91
N GLU A 22 -13.59 -0.09 -4.08
CA GLU A 22 -12.79 -0.56 -2.95
C GLU A 22 -11.94 0.58 -2.39
N ASP A 23 -11.78 0.61 -1.07
CA ASP A 23 -10.89 1.54 -0.37
C ASP A 23 -9.45 1.02 -0.49
N VAL A 24 -8.62 1.73 -1.26
CA VAL A 24 -7.22 1.36 -1.51
C VAL A 24 -6.28 2.31 -0.78
N LEU A 25 -5.52 1.77 0.17
CA LEU A 25 -4.50 2.51 0.91
C LEU A 25 -3.10 2.24 0.34
N VAL A 26 -2.43 3.29 -0.13
CA VAL A 26 -1.00 3.23 -0.49
C VAL A 26 -0.18 3.91 0.60
N ILE A 27 0.84 3.22 1.11
CA ILE A 27 1.71 3.68 2.20
C ILE A 27 3.13 3.77 1.68
N VAL A 28 3.73 4.95 1.76
CA VAL A 28 5.11 5.20 1.36
C VAL A 28 5.90 5.91 2.45
N ASP A 29 7.22 5.90 2.27
CA ASP A 29 8.14 6.88 2.84
C ASP A 29 8.74 7.75 1.72
N ASP A 30 9.63 8.67 2.07
CA ASP A 30 10.23 9.59 1.11
C ASP A 30 11.01 8.87 -0.01
N GLY A 31 11.61 7.71 0.29
CA GLY A 31 12.36 6.91 -0.69
C GLY A 31 11.49 6.25 -1.76
N THR A 32 10.22 5.99 -1.44
CA THR A 32 9.31 5.17 -2.24
C THR A 32 8.11 5.94 -2.80
N ARG A 33 8.10 7.26 -2.63
CA ARG A 33 6.98 8.13 -3.05
C ARG A 33 6.61 7.99 -4.53
N ALA A 34 7.60 7.99 -5.43
CA ALA A 34 7.35 7.96 -6.86
C ALA A 34 6.61 6.68 -7.31
N ILE A 35 6.95 5.52 -6.74
CA ILE A 35 6.25 4.26 -7.03
C ILE A 35 4.86 4.23 -6.38
N GLY A 36 4.71 4.77 -5.17
CA GLY A 36 3.41 4.88 -4.52
C GLY A 36 2.42 5.77 -5.27
N GLU A 37 2.87 6.90 -5.81
CA GLU A 37 2.05 7.78 -6.65
C GLU A 37 1.54 7.05 -7.91
N ALA A 38 2.42 6.26 -8.56
CA ALA A 38 2.04 5.45 -9.72
C ALA A 38 1.00 4.36 -9.36
N LEU A 39 1.19 3.66 -8.24
CA LEU A 39 0.27 2.64 -7.75
C LEU A 39 -1.10 3.24 -7.42
N ARG A 40 -1.13 4.37 -6.70
CA ARG A 40 -2.37 5.09 -6.36
C ARG A 40 -3.09 5.56 -7.62
N ALA A 41 -2.37 6.15 -8.57
CA ALA A 41 -2.95 6.63 -9.82
C ALA A 41 -3.59 5.47 -10.60
N ARG A 42 -2.91 4.32 -10.68
CA ARG A 42 -3.46 3.14 -11.35
C ARG A 42 -4.69 2.57 -10.64
N ALA A 43 -4.67 2.48 -9.31
CA ALA A 43 -5.82 2.06 -8.51
C ALA A 43 -7.04 2.98 -8.76
N SER A 44 -6.82 4.30 -8.80
CA SER A 44 -7.86 5.27 -9.12
C SER A 44 -8.40 5.09 -10.55
N THR A 45 -7.53 4.74 -11.51
CA THR A 45 -7.94 4.51 -12.91
C THR A 45 -8.87 3.30 -13.06
N VAL A 46 -8.79 2.30 -12.15
CA VAL A 46 -9.71 1.15 -12.14
C VAL A 46 -11.00 1.42 -11.36
N GLY A 47 -11.20 2.65 -10.87
CA GLY A 47 -12.40 3.10 -10.19
C GLY A 47 -12.44 2.85 -8.68
N ALA A 48 -11.29 2.53 -8.06
CA ALA A 48 -11.17 2.42 -6.61
C ALA A 48 -11.04 3.80 -5.93
N ASP A 49 -11.40 3.88 -4.65
CA ASP A 49 -11.13 5.07 -3.83
C ASP A 49 -9.72 4.95 -3.25
N ALA A 50 -8.75 5.51 -3.97
CA ALA A 50 -7.34 5.31 -3.68
C ALA A 50 -6.71 6.51 -2.96
N VAL A 51 -6.15 6.26 -1.77
CA VAL A 51 -5.46 7.23 -0.91
C VAL A 51 -3.97 6.93 -0.86
N LEU A 52 -3.14 7.96 -0.94
CA LEU A 52 -1.69 7.87 -0.69
C LEU A 52 -1.36 8.51 0.65
N THR A 53 -0.61 7.80 1.47
CA THR A 53 -0.08 8.28 2.76
C THR A 53 1.44 8.23 2.75
N VAL A 54 2.06 9.23 3.36
CA VAL A 54 3.52 9.32 3.52
C VAL A 54 3.82 9.30 5.01
N MET A 55 4.79 8.49 5.43
CA MET A 55 5.35 8.50 6.80
C MET A 55 6.86 8.58 6.76
N ASP A 56 7.48 8.93 7.89
CA ASP A 56 8.93 8.81 8.02
C ASP A 56 9.37 7.36 7.84
N GLU A 57 10.59 7.14 7.37
CA GLU A 57 11.20 5.81 7.35
C GLU A 57 11.16 5.20 8.76
N ARG A 58 10.92 3.89 8.83
CA ARG A 58 11.02 3.16 10.10
C ARG A 58 12.49 2.78 10.36
N GLU A 59 12.85 2.57 11.62
CA GLU A 59 14.23 2.21 11.96
C GLU A 59 14.61 0.81 11.45
N ASN A 60 13.70 -0.16 11.60
CA ASN A 60 13.90 -1.56 11.24
C ASN A 60 12.66 -2.14 10.56
N ASP A 61 12.85 -3.23 9.82
CA ASP A 61 11.74 -4.06 9.34
C ASP A 61 10.86 -4.53 10.52
N GLY A 62 9.55 -4.51 10.33
CA GLY A 62 8.59 -4.91 11.36
C GLY A 62 8.35 -3.87 12.46
N THR A 63 9.00 -2.71 12.41
CA THR A 63 8.65 -1.58 13.27
C THR A 63 7.23 -1.10 12.94
N GLU A 64 6.40 -0.92 13.97
CA GLU A 64 5.01 -0.48 13.77
C GLU A 64 4.93 0.88 13.05
N PRO A 65 3.97 1.05 12.13
CA PRO A 65 3.73 2.34 11.53
C PRO A 65 3.09 3.31 12.55
N PRO A 66 3.11 4.63 12.27
CA PRO A 66 2.41 5.60 13.10
C PRO A 66 0.93 5.25 13.29
N ARG A 67 0.37 5.59 14.45
CA ARG A 67 -1.03 5.31 14.81
C ARG A 67 -2.05 5.68 13.71
N PRO A 68 -1.95 6.84 13.01
CA PRO A 68 -2.87 7.15 11.91
C PRO A 68 -2.84 6.12 10.77
N ILE A 69 -1.65 5.65 10.38
CA ILE A 69 -1.50 4.64 9.32
C ILE A 69 -1.99 3.28 9.80
N ALA A 70 -1.74 2.91 11.06
CA ALA A 70 -2.28 1.67 11.62
C ALA A 70 -3.82 1.63 11.62
N GLN A 71 -4.47 2.78 11.88
CA GLN A 71 -5.93 2.90 11.79
C GLN A 71 -6.41 2.85 10.34
N ALA A 72 -5.74 3.55 9.42
CA ALA A 72 -6.06 3.49 8.00
C ALA A 72 -5.95 2.06 7.44
N LEU A 73 -4.90 1.33 7.82
CA LEU A 73 -4.71 -0.09 7.47
C LEU A 73 -5.89 -0.96 7.91
N SER A 74 -6.48 -0.67 9.07
CA SER A 74 -7.60 -1.45 9.61
C SER A 74 -8.93 -1.15 8.89
N GLY A 75 -9.01 -0.05 8.14
CA GLY A 75 -10.23 0.40 7.48
C GLY A 75 -10.25 0.24 5.96
N CYS A 76 -9.16 -0.24 5.33
CA CYS A 76 -9.09 -0.40 3.88
C CYS A 76 -9.44 -1.82 3.42
N ASP A 77 -9.96 -1.95 2.20
CA ASP A 77 -10.14 -3.25 1.54
C ASP A 77 -8.82 -3.78 0.98
N VAL A 78 -7.98 -2.85 0.48
CA VAL A 78 -6.70 -3.17 -0.13
C VAL A 78 -5.60 -2.24 0.38
N PHE A 79 -4.45 -2.80 0.75
CA PHE A 79 -3.26 -2.00 1.07
C PHE A 79 -2.07 -2.33 0.17
N ILE A 80 -1.27 -1.31 -0.14
CA ILE A 80 0.00 -1.45 -0.87
C ILE A 80 1.04 -0.61 -0.13
N ALA A 81 2.05 -1.25 0.44
CA ALA A 81 3.08 -0.58 1.23
C ALA A 81 4.46 -0.76 0.57
N PRO A 82 4.76 -0.02 -0.52
CA PRO A 82 6.13 0.15 -0.97
C PRO A 82 6.81 1.13 -0.01
N THR A 83 7.63 0.61 0.89
CA THR A 83 8.32 1.37 1.94
C THR A 83 9.75 0.85 2.03
N THR A 84 10.74 1.70 2.31
CA THR A 84 12.14 1.30 2.46
C THR A 84 12.31 0.23 3.54
N ARG A 85 11.56 0.32 4.64
CA ARG A 85 11.46 -0.75 5.65
C ARG A 85 10.14 -1.49 5.58
N SER A 86 10.21 -2.81 5.67
CA SER A 86 9.06 -3.68 5.51
C SER A 86 8.07 -3.58 6.68
N LEU A 87 6.78 -3.50 6.35
CA LEU A 87 5.68 -3.62 7.31
C LEU A 87 5.12 -5.06 7.44
N SER A 88 5.72 -6.07 6.77
CA SER A 88 5.15 -7.43 6.70
C SER A 88 4.90 -8.06 8.06
N HIS A 89 5.79 -7.77 9.02
CA HIS A 89 5.81 -8.33 10.37
C HIS A 89 5.27 -7.36 11.43
N THR A 90 4.42 -6.42 11.04
CA THR A 90 3.74 -5.52 11.98
C THR A 90 2.39 -6.06 12.42
N THR A 91 2.00 -5.72 13.64
CA THR A 91 0.66 -5.95 14.19
C THR A 91 -0.39 -5.21 13.37
N ALA A 92 -0.11 -3.97 12.95
CA ALA A 92 -1.02 -3.17 12.14
C ALA A 92 -1.38 -3.88 10.81
N ARG A 93 -0.37 -4.35 10.06
CA ARG A 93 -0.59 -5.10 8.83
C ARG A 93 -1.32 -6.41 9.09
N LYS A 94 -0.93 -7.16 10.13
CA LYS A 94 -1.58 -8.43 10.47
C LYS A 94 -3.07 -8.23 10.74
N ARG A 95 -3.43 -7.22 11.54
CA ARG A 95 -4.83 -6.88 11.85
C ARG A 95 -5.63 -6.53 10.61
N ALA A 96 -5.04 -5.79 9.67
CA ALA A 96 -5.69 -5.48 8.40
C ALA A 96 -6.05 -6.78 7.64
N SER A 97 -5.10 -7.70 7.51
CA SER A 97 -5.33 -8.99 6.85
C SER A 97 -6.33 -9.88 7.61
N ASP A 98 -6.25 -9.92 8.95
CA ASP A 98 -7.21 -10.65 9.79
C ASP A 98 -8.64 -10.08 9.65
N ALA A 99 -8.78 -8.78 9.35
CA ALA A 99 -10.05 -8.11 9.05
C ALA A 99 -10.52 -8.30 7.59
N GLY A 100 -9.75 -9.00 6.75
CA GLY A 100 -10.10 -9.31 5.36
C GLY A 100 -9.42 -8.43 4.32
N ALA A 101 -8.60 -7.45 4.72
CA ALA A 101 -7.87 -6.61 3.78
C ALA A 101 -6.82 -7.42 3.01
N ARG A 102 -6.78 -7.21 1.69
CA ARG A 102 -5.80 -7.84 0.79
C ARG A 102 -4.67 -6.87 0.56
N GLY A 103 -3.42 -7.32 0.55
CA GLY A 103 -2.36 -6.34 0.31
C GLY A 103 -0.97 -6.90 0.20
N ALA A 104 -0.08 -6.03 -0.26
CA ALA A 104 1.33 -6.32 -0.48
C ALA A 104 2.21 -5.30 0.24
N THR A 105 3.30 -5.80 0.81
CA THR A 105 4.41 -5.00 1.33
C THR A 105 5.58 -5.18 0.39
N MET A 106 6.19 -4.10 -0.06
CA MET A 106 7.23 -4.11 -1.09
C MET A 106 8.46 -3.35 -0.57
N PRO A 107 9.33 -3.97 0.23
CA PRO A 107 10.55 -3.33 0.67
C PRO A 107 11.49 -3.04 -0.51
N GLY A 108 12.06 -1.83 -0.53
CA GLY A 108 12.95 -1.35 -1.59
C GLY A 108 13.46 0.06 -1.35
#